data_AF-A0A6A7LY99-F1
#
_entry.id   AF-A0A6A7LY99-F1
#
_cell.length_a   1.000
_cell.length_b   1.000
_cell.length_c   1.000
_cell.angle_alpha   90.00
_cell.angle_beta   90.00
_cell.angle_gamma   90.00
#
_symmetry.space_group_name_H-M   'P 1'
#
loop_
_entity.id
_entity.type
_entity.pdbx_description
1 polymer ?
#
loop_
_entity_poly.entity_id
_entity_poly.type
_entity_poly.pdbx_seq_one_letter_code
_entity_poly.pdbx_strand_id
1 'polypeptide(L)'
;MPDDTDSEYTPDLGTNPATLQMYDKYFTGSAGALLKTRIADAAKQVGLNPGLLAASLFAEFRPSSYTKRTGEVEGWDIGTDDYKESKAKIERKVPAAKKLKPIRYEPHTNEKGRLIPEVPVFKAADAVLASAVYLKFAEEEVRRIMSSMGGSFDRLPVEHQFALTRYGLNAGVGAAQKRIMEFFGITLRHGRHVQDRDSKEFLQYKPWKLKQGVEQFNRHRPQRAATAHAAQAIHISQRIFGIHPSGGPDSILFIH
;
A
#
# COMPACT_ATOMS: atom_id res chain seq x y z
N MET A 1 17.96 -31.42 -19.60
CA MET A 1 17.63 -30.03 -19.25
C MET A 1 16.37 -30.09 -18.41
N PRO A 2 16.42 -29.96 -17.09
CA PRO A 2 15.18 -29.85 -16.32
C PRO A 2 14.57 -28.46 -16.58
N ASP A 3 13.25 -28.44 -16.76
CA ASP A 3 12.42 -27.23 -16.86
C ASP A 3 12.77 -26.24 -15.75
N ASP A 4 13.21 -25.04 -16.13
CA ASP A 4 13.13 -23.84 -15.27
C ASP A 4 11.64 -23.49 -15.14
N THR A 5 10.93 -24.21 -14.27
CA THR A 5 9.63 -23.76 -13.81
C THR A 5 9.84 -22.46 -13.06
N ASP A 6 9.32 -21.35 -13.58
CA ASP A 6 9.11 -20.06 -12.92
C ASP A 6 8.58 -20.27 -11.50
N SER A 7 9.49 -20.42 -10.53
CA SER A 7 9.10 -20.58 -9.14
C SER A 7 8.64 -19.21 -8.63
N GLU A 8 7.38 -19.12 -8.25
CA GLU A 8 6.82 -17.93 -7.58
C GLU A 8 7.72 -17.55 -6.39
N TYR A 9 8.32 -16.36 -6.46
CA TYR A 9 9.07 -15.79 -5.33
C TYR A 9 8.15 -15.71 -4.10
N THR A 10 8.35 -16.65 -3.18
CA THR A 10 7.62 -16.70 -1.93
C THR A 10 8.59 -16.28 -0.84
N PRO A 11 8.58 -15.01 -0.41
CA PRO A 11 9.44 -14.59 0.69
C PRO A 11 9.02 -15.36 1.94
N ASP A 12 9.99 -15.82 2.74
CA ASP A 12 9.72 -16.47 4.03
C ASP A 12 9.30 -15.41 5.07
N LEU A 13 8.06 -14.92 4.91
CA LEU A 13 7.40 -13.98 5.80
C LEU A 13 6.52 -14.71 6.83
N GLY A 14 6.63 -16.05 6.92
CA GLY A 14 5.86 -16.88 7.85
C GLY A 14 4.34 -16.87 7.67
N THR A 15 3.81 -16.34 6.56
CA THR A 15 2.36 -16.27 6.29
C THR A 15 1.81 -17.58 5.71
N ASN A 16 0.55 -17.91 5.99
CA ASN A 16 -0.09 -19.10 5.41
C ASN A 16 -0.69 -18.85 3.99
N PRO A 17 -0.88 -19.89 3.17
CA PRO A 17 -1.43 -19.74 1.81
C PRO A 17 -2.80 -19.08 1.76
N ALA A 18 -3.68 -19.34 2.72
CA ALA A 18 -5.01 -18.74 2.78
C ALA A 18 -4.97 -17.21 2.96
N THR A 19 -3.96 -16.71 3.68
CA THR A 19 -3.72 -15.28 3.86
C THR A 19 -3.17 -14.65 2.60
N LEU A 20 -2.26 -15.33 1.90
CA LEU A 20 -1.72 -14.88 0.61
C LEU A 20 -2.81 -14.74 -0.46
N GLN A 21 -3.63 -15.78 -0.62
CA GLN A 21 -4.65 -15.91 -1.67
C GLN A 21 -5.99 -15.23 -1.35
N MET A 22 -6.09 -14.58 -0.18
CA MET A 22 -7.34 -14.02 0.33
C MET A 22 -8.05 -13.09 -0.66
N TYR A 23 -7.28 -12.41 -1.52
CA TYR A 23 -7.78 -11.42 -2.48
C TYR A 23 -7.93 -11.93 -3.92
N ASP A 24 -7.51 -13.15 -4.24
CA ASP A 24 -7.51 -13.68 -5.62
C ASP A 24 -8.90 -13.65 -6.25
N LYS A 25 -9.91 -14.01 -5.46
CA LYS A 25 -11.31 -14.01 -5.89
C LYS A 25 -11.82 -12.64 -6.35
N TYR A 26 -11.22 -11.54 -5.89
CA TYR A 26 -11.59 -10.19 -6.33
C TYR A 26 -11.22 -9.89 -7.78
N PHE A 27 -10.32 -10.69 -8.37
CA PHE A 27 -9.90 -10.56 -9.77
C PHE A 27 -10.65 -11.49 -10.73
N THR A 28 -11.67 -12.20 -10.25
CA THR A 28 -12.47 -13.12 -11.07
C THR A 28 -13.65 -12.41 -11.76
N GLY A 29 -14.05 -12.94 -12.92
CA GLY A 29 -15.18 -12.43 -13.69
C GLY A 29 -14.98 -11.03 -14.30
N SER A 30 -16.04 -10.47 -14.86
CA SER A 30 -15.99 -9.19 -15.57
C SER A 30 -15.68 -7.99 -14.66
N ALA A 31 -16.13 -8.02 -13.41
CA ALA A 31 -15.80 -7.01 -12.40
C ALA A 31 -14.32 -7.10 -11.99
N GLY A 32 -13.78 -8.31 -11.84
CA GLY A 32 -12.37 -8.52 -11.54
C GLY A 32 -11.44 -8.11 -12.67
N ALA A 33 -11.81 -8.37 -13.93
CA ALA A 33 -11.06 -7.89 -15.10
C ALA A 33 -11.01 -6.36 -15.18
N LEU A 34 -12.13 -5.68 -14.88
CA LEU A 34 -12.18 -4.22 -14.77
C LEU A 34 -11.28 -3.72 -13.64
N LEU A 35 -11.34 -4.36 -12.47
CA LEU A 35 -10.53 -4.02 -11.31
C LEU A 35 -9.04 -4.15 -11.60
N LYS A 36 -8.62 -5.27 -12.20
CA LYS A 36 -7.24 -5.52 -12.64
C LYS A 36 -6.75 -4.41 -13.56
N THR A 37 -7.54 -4.04 -14.56
CA THR A 37 -7.20 -2.97 -15.52
C THR A 37 -7.02 -1.63 -14.81
N ARG A 38 -7.98 -1.22 -13.98
CA ARG A 38 -7.90 0.05 -13.25
C ARG A 38 -6.70 0.11 -12.31
N ILE A 39 -6.38 -0.98 -11.63
CA ILE A 39 -5.22 -1.07 -10.73
C ILE A 39 -3.92 -0.95 -11.54
N ALA A 40 -3.79 -1.70 -12.65
CA ALA A 40 -2.62 -1.61 -13.51
C ALA A 40 -2.41 -0.19 -14.07
N ASP A 41 -3.48 0.43 -14.58
CA ASP A 41 -3.42 1.77 -15.15
C ASP A 41 -3.08 2.84 -14.10
N ALA A 42 -3.69 2.77 -12.91
CA ALA A 42 -3.40 3.70 -11.83
C ALA A 42 -1.97 3.53 -11.32
N ALA A 43 -1.54 2.28 -11.07
CA ALA A 43 -0.18 1.96 -10.62
C ALA A 43 0.87 2.48 -11.60
N LYS A 44 0.66 2.27 -12.92
CA LYS A 44 1.52 2.82 -13.96
C LYS A 44 1.57 4.35 -13.92
N GLN A 45 0.43 5.01 -13.74
CA GLN A 45 0.36 6.48 -13.71
C GLN A 45 1.12 7.12 -12.54
N VAL A 46 1.22 6.43 -11.40
CA VAL A 46 1.89 6.95 -10.20
C VAL A 46 3.25 6.31 -9.93
N GLY A 47 3.69 5.34 -10.74
CA GLY A 47 4.94 4.61 -10.54
C GLY A 47 4.93 3.77 -9.26
N LEU A 48 3.90 2.93 -9.11
CA LEU A 48 3.77 1.92 -8.05
C LEU A 48 3.76 0.51 -8.61
N ASN A 49 4.13 -0.47 -7.79
CA ASN A 49 3.82 -1.86 -8.07
C ASN A 49 2.29 -2.12 -7.95
N PRO A 50 1.63 -2.73 -8.95
CA PRO A 50 0.18 -2.94 -8.93
C PRO A 50 -0.27 -3.95 -7.87
N GLY A 51 0.58 -4.91 -7.47
CA GLY A 51 0.34 -5.80 -6.34
C GLY A 51 0.32 -5.07 -5.00
N LEU A 52 1.26 -4.14 -4.78
CA LEU A 52 1.26 -3.26 -3.61
C LEU A 52 0.01 -2.39 -3.55
N LEU A 53 -0.39 -1.81 -4.70
CA LEU A 53 -1.62 -1.02 -4.79
C LEU A 53 -2.84 -1.89 -4.45
N ALA A 54 -3.02 -3.03 -5.11
CA ALA A 54 -4.14 -3.95 -4.88
C ALA A 54 -4.28 -4.37 -3.41
N ALA A 55 -3.18 -4.86 -2.80
CA ALA A 55 -3.19 -5.28 -1.40
C ALA A 55 -3.58 -4.14 -0.45
N SER A 56 -3.10 -2.91 -0.73
CA SER A 56 -3.44 -1.74 0.06
C SER A 56 -4.91 -1.33 -0.06
N LEU A 57 -5.48 -1.38 -1.28
CA LEU A 57 -6.90 -1.07 -1.52
C LEU A 57 -7.81 -2.02 -0.74
N PHE A 58 -7.53 -3.33 -0.78
CA PHE A 58 -8.40 -4.36 -0.20
C PHE A 58 -8.18 -4.55 1.31
N ALA A 59 -7.07 -4.05 1.83
CA ALA A 59 -6.83 -4.00 3.27
C ALA A 59 -7.74 -2.99 3.97
N GLU A 60 -8.06 -1.87 3.30
CA GLU A 60 -8.78 -0.75 3.90
C GLU A 60 -10.24 -0.67 3.44
N PHE A 61 -10.53 -1.05 2.19
CA PHE A 61 -11.79 -0.69 1.54
C PHE A 61 -12.44 -1.87 0.82
N ARG A 62 -13.74 -1.72 0.54
CA ARG A 62 -14.52 -2.73 -0.17
C ARG A 62 -14.16 -2.71 -1.67
N PRO A 63 -13.95 -3.88 -2.31
CA PRO A 63 -13.68 -3.94 -3.76
C PRO A 63 -14.75 -3.25 -4.61
N SER A 64 -16.00 -3.25 -4.15
CA SER A 64 -17.12 -2.58 -4.82
C SER A 64 -16.93 -1.08 -5.00
N SER A 65 -16.15 -0.41 -4.15
CA SER A 65 -15.82 1.02 -4.32
C SER A 65 -15.00 1.27 -5.59
N TYR A 66 -14.27 0.24 -6.07
CA TYR A 66 -13.34 0.34 -7.19
C TYR A 66 -13.85 -0.30 -8.49
N THR A 67 -14.95 -1.06 -8.44
CA THR A 67 -15.54 -1.74 -9.61
C THR A 67 -16.76 -1.03 -10.20
N LYS A 68 -17.23 0.06 -9.57
CA LYS A 68 -18.31 0.90 -10.12
C LYS A 68 -17.92 1.47 -11.49
N ARG A 69 -18.70 1.15 -12.53
CA ARG A 69 -18.49 1.66 -13.90
C ARG A 69 -18.94 3.11 -14.07
N THR A 70 -20.00 3.49 -13.39
CA THR A 70 -20.63 4.82 -13.45
C THR A 70 -20.94 5.34 -12.05
N GLY A 71 -21.35 6.60 -11.97
CA GLY A 71 -21.71 7.26 -10.72
C GLY A 71 -20.49 7.78 -9.96
N GLU A 72 -20.65 7.83 -8.64
CA GLU A 72 -19.77 8.56 -7.75
C GLU A 72 -19.25 7.67 -6.61
N VAL A 73 -18.12 8.10 -6.05
CA VAL A 73 -17.50 7.50 -4.87
C VAL A 73 -17.09 8.61 -3.92
N GLU A 74 -17.47 8.47 -2.66
CA GLU A 74 -17.06 9.39 -1.60
C GLU A 74 -15.61 9.08 -1.20
N GLY A 75 -14.82 10.10 -0.93
CA GLY A 75 -13.42 9.98 -0.56
C GLY A 75 -13.20 9.16 0.72
N TRP A 76 -14.18 9.17 1.63
CA TRP A 76 -14.19 8.33 2.83
C TRP A 76 -14.14 6.83 2.49
N ASP A 77 -14.88 6.40 1.47
CA ASP A 77 -14.96 4.98 1.04
C ASP A 77 -13.68 4.47 0.34
N ILE A 78 -12.71 5.36 0.09
CA ILE A 78 -11.47 5.09 -0.63
C ILE A 78 -10.22 5.72 0.01
N GLY A 79 -10.35 6.26 1.24
CA GLY A 79 -9.22 6.75 2.05
C GLY A 79 -8.59 8.04 1.56
N THR A 80 -9.41 8.97 1.08
CA THR A 80 -9.00 10.26 0.52
C THR A 80 -9.77 11.43 1.14
N ASP A 81 -10.27 11.24 2.35
CA ASP A 81 -11.16 12.18 3.07
C ASP A 81 -10.50 13.54 3.37
N ASP A 82 -9.17 13.59 3.49
CA ASP A 82 -8.39 14.82 3.74
C ASP A 82 -7.83 15.46 2.45
N TYR A 83 -8.27 15.04 1.26
CA TYR A 83 -7.65 15.45 -0.01
C TYR A 83 -7.62 16.95 -0.19
N LYS A 84 -8.67 17.66 0.24
CA LYS A 84 -8.72 19.12 0.12
C LYS A 84 -7.56 19.79 0.84
N GLU A 85 -7.27 19.36 2.07
CA GLU A 85 -6.21 19.90 2.93
C GLU A 85 -4.82 19.50 2.41
N SER A 86 -4.68 18.26 1.94
CA SER A 86 -3.41 17.68 1.51
C SER A 86 -3.07 17.94 0.03
N LYS A 87 -4.00 18.48 -0.77
CA LYS A 87 -3.93 18.58 -2.25
C LYS A 87 -2.61 19.16 -2.76
N ALA A 88 -2.25 20.36 -2.31
CA ALA A 88 -1.07 21.06 -2.79
C ALA A 88 0.22 20.27 -2.49
N LYS A 89 0.27 19.61 -1.33
CA LYS A 89 1.41 18.79 -0.92
C LYS A 89 1.50 17.51 -1.76
N ILE A 90 0.37 16.87 -2.02
CA ILE A 90 0.25 15.66 -2.83
C ILE A 90 0.62 15.96 -4.28
N GLU A 91 0.01 16.96 -4.92
CA GLU A 91 0.25 17.30 -6.34
C GLU A 91 1.69 17.69 -6.64
N ARG A 92 2.41 18.24 -5.64
CA ARG A 92 3.83 18.55 -5.76
C ARG A 92 4.70 17.28 -5.85
N LYS A 93 4.33 16.21 -5.17
CA LYS A 93 5.10 14.96 -5.10
C LYS A 93 4.61 13.88 -6.06
N VAL A 94 3.33 13.89 -6.38
CA VAL A 94 2.68 12.91 -7.25
C VAL A 94 1.96 13.67 -8.36
N PRO A 95 2.64 13.98 -9.48
CA PRO A 95 2.08 14.82 -10.54
C PRO A 95 0.76 14.31 -11.13
N ALA A 96 0.54 12.99 -11.14
CA ALA A 96 -0.70 12.36 -11.58
C ALA A 96 -1.94 12.81 -10.76
N ALA A 97 -1.76 13.28 -9.52
CA ALA A 97 -2.82 13.82 -8.69
C ALA A 97 -3.53 15.01 -9.33
N LYS A 98 -2.86 15.78 -10.19
CA LYS A 98 -3.45 16.91 -10.93
C LYS A 98 -4.59 16.50 -11.87
N LYS A 99 -4.69 15.21 -12.22
CA LYS A 99 -5.80 14.65 -12.99
C LYS A 99 -7.06 14.48 -12.14
N LEU A 100 -6.94 14.37 -10.82
CA LEU A 100 -8.05 14.16 -9.92
C LEU A 100 -8.86 15.45 -9.78
N LYS A 101 -10.14 15.37 -10.13
CA LYS A 101 -11.09 16.48 -10.05
C LYS A 101 -12.29 16.03 -9.24
N PRO A 102 -12.30 16.28 -7.90
CA PRO A 102 -13.50 16.11 -7.11
C PRO A 102 -14.67 16.85 -7.77
N ILE A 103 -15.82 16.18 -7.87
CA ILE A 103 -17.07 16.72 -8.40
C ILE A 103 -17.60 17.78 -7.42
N ARG A 104 -17.54 17.45 -6.13
CA ARG A 104 -17.94 18.30 -5.00
C ARG A 104 -17.24 17.83 -3.73
N TYR A 105 -17.49 18.54 -2.64
CA TYR A 105 -17.11 18.15 -1.29
C TYR A 105 -18.37 18.06 -0.43
N GLU A 106 -18.49 17.01 0.38
CA GLU A 106 -19.64 16.76 1.24
C GLU A 106 -19.19 16.48 2.68
N PRO A 107 -20.01 16.82 3.68
CA PRO A 107 -19.72 16.48 5.05
C PRO A 107 -19.93 14.98 5.31
N HIS A 108 -19.01 14.38 6.05
CA HIS A 108 -19.08 12.99 6.50
C HIS A 108 -18.98 12.90 8.03
N THR A 109 -19.82 12.10 8.67
CA THR A 109 -19.70 11.82 10.11
C THR A 109 -19.15 10.41 10.30
N ASN A 110 -17.96 10.29 10.88
CA ASN A 110 -17.32 9.00 11.06
C ASN A 110 -17.96 8.17 12.20
N GLU A 111 -17.47 6.94 12.39
CA GLU A 111 -17.96 5.99 13.38
C GLU A 111 -17.84 6.45 14.84
N LYS A 112 -17.08 7.53 15.09
CA LYS A 112 -16.90 8.15 16.42
C LYS A 112 -17.72 9.43 16.59
N GLY A 113 -18.59 9.76 15.63
CA GLY A 113 -19.39 10.98 15.65
C GLY A 113 -18.61 12.25 15.31
N ARG A 114 -17.37 12.15 14.82
CA ARG A 114 -16.61 13.31 14.36
C ARG A 114 -17.07 13.70 12.96
N LEU A 115 -17.43 14.97 12.81
CA LEU A 115 -17.74 15.59 11.53
C LEU A 115 -16.45 15.92 10.77
N ILE A 116 -16.38 15.52 9.51
CA ILE A 116 -15.37 15.88 8.53
C ILE A 116 -16.11 16.70 7.48
N PRO A 117 -15.93 18.04 7.44
CA PRO A 117 -16.83 18.91 6.71
C PRO A 117 -16.69 18.82 5.19
N GLU A 118 -15.52 18.39 4.69
CA GLU A 118 -15.17 18.55 3.28
C GLU A 118 -14.50 17.30 2.69
N VAL A 119 -15.23 16.19 2.69
CA VAL A 119 -14.80 14.94 2.04
C VAL A 119 -15.04 15.06 0.53
N PRO A 120 -14.03 14.81 -0.32
CA PRO A 120 -14.20 14.89 -1.77
C PRO A 120 -15.12 13.78 -2.29
N VAL A 121 -15.94 14.10 -3.29
CA VAL A 121 -16.68 13.10 -4.08
C VAL A 121 -16.07 13.02 -5.47
N PHE A 122 -15.66 11.83 -5.90
CA PHE A 122 -15.04 11.58 -7.20
C PHE A 122 -15.98 10.84 -8.14
N LYS A 123 -15.69 10.91 -9.45
CA LYS A 123 -16.26 9.96 -10.40
C LYS A 123 -15.78 8.56 -10.06
N ALA A 124 -16.65 7.56 -10.16
CA ALA A 124 -16.30 6.17 -9.90
C ALA A 124 -15.10 5.65 -10.73
N ALA A 125 -14.87 6.22 -11.91
CA ALA A 125 -13.72 5.89 -12.76
C ALA A 125 -12.37 6.33 -12.15
N ASP A 126 -12.36 7.37 -11.32
CA ASP A 126 -11.14 7.95 -10.72
C ASP A 126 -10.80 7.32 -9.36
N ALA A 127 -11.67 6.45 -8.82
CA ALA A 127 -11.55 5.86 -7.49
C ALA A 127 -10.18 5.22 -7.22
N VAL A 128 -9.71 4.39 -8.16
CA VAL A 128 -8.44 3.67 -8.01
C VAL A 128 -7.25 4.63 -8.12
N LEU A 129 -7.31 5.62 -9.01
CA LEU A 129 -6.25 6.63 -9.15
C LEU A 129 -6.17 7.49 -7.89
N ALA A 130 -7.30 7.86 -7.30
CA ALA A 130 -7.36 8.67 -6.08
C ALA A 130 -6.62 7.98 -4.92
N SER A 131 -6.91 6.70 -4.65
CA SER A 131 -6.18 5.94 -3.63
C SER A 131 -4.72 5.67 -4.01
N ALA A 132 -4.42 5.43 -5.29
CA ALA A 132 -3.05 5.20 -5.76
C ALA A 132 -2.15 6.42 -5.51
N VAL A 133 -2.68 7.62 -5.70
CA VAL A 133 -1.99 8.88 -5.42
C VAL A 133 -1.60 8.99 -3.94
N TYR A 134 -2.48 8.58 -3.03
CA TYR A 134 -2.22 8.58 -1.59
C TYR A 134 -1.14 7.59 -1.19
N LEU A 135 -1.23 6.37 -1.72
CA LEU A 135 -0.24 5.33 -1.45
C LEU A 135 1.14 5.75 -1.98
N LYS A 136 1.20 6.33 -3.18
CA LYS A 136 2.45 6.86 -3.74
C LYS A 136 2.99 8.01 -2.90
N PHE A 137 2.12 8.92 -2.45
CA PHE A 137 2.52 10.01 -1.58
C PHE A 137 3.12 9.51 -0.26
N ALA A 138 2.56 8.44 0.32
CA ALA A 138 3.13 7.78 1.49
C ALA A 138 4.52 7.18 1.20
N GLU A 139 4.70 6.49 0.06
CA GLU A 139 6.01 6.00 -0.38
C GLU A 139 7.03 7.15 -0.50
N GLU A 140 6.66 8.27 -1.11
CA GLU A 140 7.54 9.44 -1.25
C GLU A 140 7.93 10.07 0.10
N GLU A 141 7.05 10.02 1.11
CA GLU A 141 7.42 10.42 2.47
C GLU A 141 8.38 9.43 3.12
N VAL A 142 8.18 8.13 2.92
CA VAL A 142 9.12 7.09 3.41
C VAL A 142 10.50 7.28 2.78
N ARG A 143 10.56 7.43 1.44
CA ARG A 143 11.80 7.70 0.69
C ARG A 143 12.55 8.91 1.24
N ARG A 144 11.82 10.02 1.47
CA ARG A 144 12.39 11.25 2.05
C ARG A 144 12.94 11.02 3.45
N ILE A 145 12.19 10.34 4.32
CA ILE A 145 12.61 10.08 5.70
C ILE A 145 13.85 9.18 5.71
N MET A 146 13.86 8.08 4.94
CA MET A 146 15.02 7.20 4.84
C MET A 146 16.26 7.95 4.34
N SER A 147 16.10 8.78 3.30
CA SER A 147 17.20 9.60 2.78
C SER A 147 17.75 10.56 3.85
N SER A 148 16.87 11.17 4.66
CA SER A 148 17.29 12.04 5.77
C SER A 148 18.04 11.31 6.89
N MET A 149 17.91 9.99 6.96
CA MET A 149 18.65 9.12 7.88
C MET A 149 19.91 8.52 7.24
N GLY A 150 20.26 8.89 6.00
CA GLY A 150 21.40 8.35 5.26
C GLY A 150 21.16 6.98 4.63
N GLY A 151 19.91 6.50 4.61
CA GLY A 151 19.51 5.25 3.96
C GLY A 151 18.96 5.44 2.55
N SER A 152 18.70 4.33 1.85
CA SER A 152 18.10 4.32 0.52
C SER A 152 16.94 3.33 0.45
N PHE A 153 15.73 3.82 0.20
CA PHE A 153 14.53 2.98 0.09
C PHE A 153 14.65 1.95 -1.05
N ASP A 154 15.16 2.36 -2.22
CA ASP A 154 15.27 1.47 -3.39
C ASP A 154 16.30 0.35 -3.24
N ARG A 155 17.16 0.42 -2.21
CA ARG A 155 18.13 -0.64 -1.92
C ARG A 155 17.59 -1.69 -0.95
N LEU A 156 16.40 -1.47 -0.41
CA LEU A 156 15.76 -2.44 0.46
C LEU A 156 15.23 -3.61 -0.36
N PRO A 157 15.17 -4.82 0.23
CA PRO A 157 14.38 -5.90 -0.34
C PRO A 157 12.91 -5.48 -0.53
N VAL A 158 12.24 -6.06 -1.52
CA VAL A 158 10.91 -5.57 -1.94
C VAL A 158 9.84 -5.72 -0.86
N GLU A 159 9.93 -6.75 -0.03
CA GLU A 159 9.07 -6.96 1.13
C GLU A 159 9.19 -5.83 2.15
N HIS A 160 10.40 -5.27 2.33
CA HIS A 160 10.63 -4.12 3.19
C HIS A 160 10.08 -2.84 2.56
N GLN A 161 10.28 -2.66 1.24
CA GLN A 161 9.71 -1.53 0.51
C GLN A 161 8.17 -1.51 0.66
N PHE A 162 7.52 -2.64 0.41
CA PHE A 162 6.07 -2.79 0.48
C PHE A 162 5.54 -2.59 1.91
N ALA A 163 6.19 -3.21 2.90
CA ALA A 163 5.80 -3.07 4.30
C ALA A 163 5.93 -1.61 4.77
N LEU A 164 7.04 -0.93 4.44
CA LEU A 164 7.27 0.46 4.83
C LEU A 164 6.30 1.43 4.18
N THR A 165 6.02 1.28 2.88
CA THR A 165 5.03 2.13 2.18
C THR A 165 3.67 2.01 2.84
N ARG A 166 3.22 0.79 3.13
CA ARG A 166 1.93 0.57 3.83
C ARG A 166 1.94 1.12 5.25
N TYR A 167 3.06 0.97 5.95
CA TYR A 167 3.22 1.47 7.31
C TYR A 167 3.19 3.01 7.38
N GLY A 168 3.77 3.67 6.38
CA GLY A 168 3.72 5.12 6.18
C GLY A 168 2.30 5.64 5.94
N LEU A 169 1.50 4.94 5.13
CA LEU A 169 0.10 5.29 4.87
C LEU A 169 -0.73 5.33 6.18
N ASN A 170 -0.53 4.35 7.07
CA ASN A 170 -1.30 4.21 8.31
C ASN A 170 -0.93 5.21 9.44
N ALA A 171 0.09 6.04 9.26
CA ALA A 171 0.69 6.81 10.35
C ALA A 171 0.28 8.27 10.38
N GLY A 172 -0.05 8.84 9.22
CA GLY A 172 0.13 10.26 9.00
C GLY A 172 1.63 10.65 9.05
N VAL A 173 1.98 11.73 8.36
CA VAL A 173 3.40 12.11 8.13
C VAL A 173 4.17 12.36 9.44
N GLY A 174 3.51 12.85 10.49
CA GLY A 174 4.14 13.14 11.78
C GLY A 174 4.62 11.91 12.56
N ALA A 175 3.92 10.78 12.45
CA ALA A 175 4.31 9.54 13.12
C ALA A 175 5.14 8.61 12.23
N ALA A 176 5.20 8.87 10.92
CA ALA A 176 5.91 8.04 9.95
C ALA A 176 7.41 7.89 10.26
N GLN A 177 8.09 8.96 10.71
CA GLN A 177 9.53 8.88 11.03
C GLN A 177 9.80 7.98 12.24
N LYS A 178 9.06 8.17 13.34
CA LYS A 178 9.16 7.29 14.52
C LYS A 178 8.92 5.84 14.14
N ARG A 179 7.94 5.61 13.27
CA ARG A 179 7.56 4.30 12.77
C ARG A 179 8.62 3.64 11.88
N ILE A 180 9.26 4.39 10.99
CA ILE A 180 10.39 3.90 10.19
C ILE A 180 11.58 3.58 11.10
N MET A 181 11.84 4.41 12.10
CA MET A 181 12.87 4.13 13.10
C MET A 181 12.55 2.85 13.89
N GLU A 182 11.33 2.67 14.38
CA GLU A 182 10.86 1.43 14.99
C GLU A 182 11.00 0.23 14.04
N PHE A 183 10.75 0.42 12.74
CA PHE A 183 10.90 -0.61 11.73
C PHE A 183 12.32 -1.15 11.61
N PHE A 184 13.30 -0.25 11.60
CA PHE A 184 14.71 -0.63 11.53
C PHE A 184 15.35 -0.88 12.89
N GLY A 185 14.59 -0.79 13.98
CA GLY A 185 15.16 -0.89 15.32
C GLY A 185 16.13 0.24 15.65
N ILE A 186 15.92 1.42 15.08
CA ILE A 186 16.80 2.57 15.25
C ILE A 186 16.24 3.46 16.37
N THR A 187 17.10 3.88 17.28
CA THR A 187 16.78 4.90 18.29
C THR A 187 17.62 6.15 18.09
N LEU A 188 17.08 7.32 18.46
CA LEU A 188 17.85 8.57 18.45
C LEU A 188 18.54 8.72 19.81
N ARG A 189 19.88 8.65 19.85
CA ARG A 189 20.69 8.91 21.05
C ARG A 189 21.64 10.06 20.76
N HIS A 190 21.58 11.12 21.57
CA HIS A 190 22.45 12.30 21.44
C HIS A 190 22.48 12.90 20.01
N GLY A 191 21.32 12.99 19.36
CA GLY A 191 21.21 13.52 17.98
C GLY A 191 21.75 12.59 16.89
N ARG A 192 22.16 11.36 17.22
CA ARG A 192 22.60 10.35 16.26
C ARG A 192 21.65 9.15 16.24
N HIS A 193 21.39 8.62 15.05
CA HIS A 193 20.63 7.39 14.87
C HIS A 193 21.52 6.20 15.22
N VAL A 194 21.11 5.38 16.18
CA VAL A 194 21.85 4.20 16.66
C VAL A 194 20.96 2.98 16.51
N GLN A 195 21.51 1.91 15.92
CA GLN A 195 20.82 0.64 15.81
C GLN A 195 20.76 -0.03 17.18
N ASP A 196 19.56 -0.40 17.61
CA ASP A 196 19.32 -1.09 18.86
C ASP A 196 19.73 -2.55 18.71
N ARG A 197 20.46 -3.10 19.70
CA ARG A 197 20.94 -4.49 19.62
C ARG A 197 19.81 -5.51 19.83
N ASP A 198 18.69 -5.09 20.42
CA ASP A 198 17.52 -5.92 20.72
C ASP A 198 16.37 -5.73 19.72
N SER A 199 16.64 -5.08 18.59
CA SER A 199 15.61 -4.79 17.60
C SER A 199 15.05 -6.07 16.99
N LYS A 200 13.81 -6.39 17.38
CA LYS A 200 13.00 -7.43 16.74
C LYS A 200 12.78 -7.00 15.29
N GLU A 201 13.44 -7.67 14.36
CA GLU A 201 13.21 -7.51 12.92
C GLU A 201 11.72 -7.43 12.62
N PHE A 202 11.33 -6.37 11.93
CA PHE A 202 9.92 -6.07 11.66
C PHE A 202 9.23 -7.12 10.78
N LEU A 203 10.02 -7.88 10.02
CA LEU A 203 9.55 -8.93 9.12
C LEU A 203 9.59 -10.34 9.74
N GLN A 204 10.02 -10.51 11.00
CA GLN A 204 9.89 -11.81 11.66
C GLN A 204 8.46 -12.02 12.12
N TYR A 205 7.73 -12.84 11.36
CA TYR A 205 6.41 -13.31 11.73
C TYR A 205 6.48 -14.28 12.91
N LYS A 206 5.61 -14.08 13.91
CA LYS A 206 5.33 -15.07 14.95
C LYS A 206 3.86 -15.52 14.82
N PRO A 207 3.57 -16.80 14.57
CA PRO A 207 2.20 -17.30 14.46
C PRO A 207 1.35 -16.87 15.67
N TRP A 208 0.09 -16.49 15.42
CA TRP A 208 -0.90 -16.19 16.46
C TRP A 208 -2.23 -16.85 16.11
N LYS A 209 -3.16 -16.89 17.07
CA LYS A 209 -4.51 -17.44 16.89
C LYS A 209 -5.18 -16.83 15.65
N LEU A 210 -5.32 -17.66 14.62
CA LEU A 210 -6.09 -17.38 13.41
C LEU A 210 -7.59 -17.41 13.75
N LYS A 211 -8.39 -16.56 13.11
CA LYS A 211 -9.85 -16.65 13.16
C LYS A 211 -10.32 -17.01 11.76
N GLN A 212 -11.05 -18.11 11.62
CA GLN A 212 -11.50 -18.65 10.32
C GLN A 212 -10.34 -19.00 9.36
N GLY A 213 -9.17 -19.39 9.89
CA GLY A 213 -8.01 -19.79 9.07
C GLY A 213 -7.23 -18.63 8.43
N VAL A 214 -7.70 -17.38 8.57
CA VAL A 214 -7.03 -16.18 8.08
C VAL A 214 -6.46 -15.34 9.23
N GLU A 215 -5.41 -14.60 8.94
CA GLU A 215 -4.84 -13.64 9.88
C GLU A 215 -5.77 -12.44 10.10
N GLN A 216 -5.94 -12.04 11.36
CA GLN A 216 -6.74 -10.87 11.71
C GLN A 216 -5.85 -9.64 11.90
N PHE A 217 -6.10 -8.59 11.12
CA PHE A 217 -5.40 -7.33 11.24
C PHE A 217 -5.84 -6.57 12.49
N ASN A 218 -4.90 -6.29 13.39
CA ASN A 218 -5.14 -5.50 14.59
C ASN A 218 -4.41 -4.17 14.45
N ARG A 219 -5.13 -3.04 14.53
CA ARG A 219 -4.55 -1.68 14.53
C ARG A 219 -3.48 -1.45 15.61
N HIS A 220 -3.53 -2.23 16.70
CA HIS A 220 -2.56 -2.22 17.79
C HIS A 220 -1.31 -3.09 17.51
N ARG A 221 -1.26 -3.78 16.37
CA ARG A 221 -0.10 -4.57 15.90
C ARG A 221 0.21 -4.25 14.43
N PRO A 222 0.54 -3.00 14.11
CA PRO A 222 0.65 -2.54 12.73
C PRO A 222 1.85 -3.16 11.99
N GLN A 223 2.81 -3.74 12.71
CA GLN A 223 3.95 -4.48 12.15
C GLN A 223 3.50 -5.77 11.46
N ARG A 224 2.69 -6.58 12.14
CA ARG A 224 2.15 -7.85 11.60
C ARG A 224 1.29 -7.62 10.36
N ALA A 225 0.47 -6.57 10.39
CA ALA A 225 -0.35 -6.19 9.24
C ALA A 225 0.53 -5.79 8.05
N ALA A 226 1.60 -5.02 8.27
CA ALA A 226 2.53 -4.65 7.21
C ALA A 226 3.22 -5.86 6.57
N THR A 227 3.66 -6.84 7.37
CA THR A 227 4.27 -8.09 6.86
C THR A 227 3.30 -8.92 6.03
N ALA A 228 2.09 -9.17 6.53
CA ALA A 228 1.08 -9.93 5.81
C ALA A 228 0.64 -9.23 4.51
N HIS A 229 0.52 -7.90 4.53
CA HIS A 229 0.21 -7.13 3.32
C HIS A 229 1.36 -7.10 2.32
N ALA A 230 2.61 -7.07 2.76
CA ALA A 230 3.76 -7.21 1.87
C ALA A 230 3.75 -8.57 1.16
N ALA A 231 3.46 -9.64 1.91
CA ALA A 231 3.33 -10.99 1.37
C ALA A 231 2.19 -11.08 0.32
N GLN A 232 1.02 -10.54 0.64
CA GLN A 232 -0.12 -10.44 -0.29
C GLN A 232 0.22 -9.60 -1.53
N ALA A 233 0.90 -8.47 -1.36
CA ALA A 233 1.30 -7.61 -2.46
C ALA A 233 2.25 -8.31 -3.43
N ILE A 234 3.22 -9.07 -2.91
CA ILE A 234 4.15 -9.88 -3.70
C ILE A 234 3.39 -10.96 -4.47
N HIS A 235 2.54 -11.72 -3.79
CA HIS A 235 1.70 -12.74 -4.41
C HIS A 235 0.83 -12.17 -5.53
N ILE A 236 0.11 -11.07 -5.27
CA ILE A 236 -0.75 -10.43 -6.27
C ILE A 236 0.08 -9.89 -7.45
N SER A 237 1.24 -9.28 -7.18
CA SER A 237 2.16 -8.80 -8.23
C SER A 237 2.50 -9.91 -9.20
N GLN A 238 2.83 -11.10 -8.70
CA GLN A 238 3.26 -12.23 -9.53
C GLN A 238 2.08 -12.95 -10.16
N ARG A 239 1.10 -13.40 -9.36
CA ARG A 239 0.01 -14.24 -9.83
C ARG A 239 -1.03 -13.51 -10.64
N ILE A 240 -1.37 -12.28 -10.23
CA ILE A 240 -2.41 -11.52 -10.90
C ILE A 240 -1.83 -10.66 -12.01
N PHE A 241 -0.69 -10.01 -11.75
CA PHE A 241 -0.11 -9.06 -12.70
C PHE A 241 1.08 -9.59 -13.51
N GLY A 242 1.63 -10.76 -13.19
CA GLY A 242 2.77 -11.33 -13.92
C GLY A 242 4.07 -10.54 -13.74
N ILE A 243 4.18 -9.76 -12.66
CA ILE A 243 5.33 -8.88 -12.38
C ILE A 243 6.13 -9.47 -11.25
N HIS A 244 7.40 -9.79 -11.52
CA HIS A 244 8.38 -10.10 -10.49
C HIS A 244 8.71 -8.84 -9.68
N PRO A 245 8.43 -8.83 -8.37
CA PRO A 245 8.52 -7.63 -7.54
C PRO A 245 9.97 -7.18 -7.31
N SER A 246 10.95 -8.08 -7.42
CA SER A 246 12.39 -7.80 -7.35
C SER A 246 13.02 -7.33 -8.67
N GLY A 247 12.24 -7.23 -9.75
CA GLY A 247 12.77 -6.88 -11.07
C GLY A 247 13.54 -8.05 -11.72
N GLY A 248 12.86 -9.17 -11.99
CA GLY A 248 13.45 -10.30 -12.72
C GLY A 248 14.04 -9.92 -14.10
N PRO A 249 14.72 -10.83 -14.80
CA PRO A 249 15.50 -10.53 -16.02
C PRO A 249 14.73 -9.81 -17.14
N ASP A 250 13.39 -9.85 -17.14
CA ASP A 250 12.52 -9.14 -18.09
C ASP A 250 12.01 -7.76 -17.61
N SER A 251 12.52 -7.25 -16.48
CA SER A 251 12.07 -5.99 -15.87
C SER A 251 12.61 -4.71 -16.52
N ILE A 252 12.71 -4.70 -17.85
CA ILE A 252 13.11 -3.52 -18.63
C ILE A 252 12.02 -2.42 -18.65
N LEU A 253 10.81 -2.66 -18.12
CA LEU A 253 9.68 -1.75 -18.32
C LEU A 253 9.46 -0.64 -17.27
N PHE A 254 10.32 -0.50 -16.26
CA PHE A 254 10.19 0.58 -15.27
C PHE A 254 11.53 1.23 -14.95
N ILE A 255 12.13 1.89 -15.94
CA ILE A 255 13.18 2.88 -15.72
C ILE A 255 12.59 4.26 -16.07
N HIS A 256 12.49 5.13 -15.08
CA HIS A 256 12.35 6.57 -15.24
C HIS A 256 13.66 7.25 -14.86
#